data_AF-A0A8K0I2G7-F1
#
_entry.id   AF-A0A8K0I2G7-F1
#
_cell.length_a   1.000
_cell.length_b   1.000
_cell.length_c   1.000
_cell.angle_alpha   90.00
_cell.angle_beta   90.00
_cell.angle_gamma   90.00
#
_symmetry.space_group_name_H-M   'P 1'
#
loop_
_entity.id
_entity.type
_entity.pdbx_description
1 polymer ?
#
loop_
_entity_poly.entity_id
_entity_poly.type
_entity_poly.pdbx_seq_one_letter_code
_entity_poly.pdbx_strand_id
1 'polypeptide(L)'
;MDGTVDDLTSAYDELIETTMDILEARAVSGGQKMANIDAALVAFREQWETFQVVCDLMEDMVEQARCHIGLELLVDVATDARQRGPLDQRLLP
;
A
#
# COMPACT_ATOMS: atom_id res chain seq x y z
N MET A 1 -9.41 6.61 -1.87
CA MET A 1 -8.60 6.59 -0.64
C MET A 1 -9.27 5.80 0.47
N ASP A 2 -10.59 5.85 0.65
CA ASP A 2 -11.27 5.16 1.77
C ASP A 2 -11.44 3.63 1.62
N GLY A 3 -11.24 3.06 0.43
CA GLY A 3 -11.37 1.60 0.21
C GLY A 3 -10.03 0.85 0.17
N THR A 4 -8.92 1.54 -0.04
CA THR A 4 -7.62 0.91 -0.36
C THR A 4 -7.01 0.19 0.86
N VAL A 5 -7.26 0.72 2.06
CA VAL A 5 -6.86 0.08 3.33
C VAL A 5 -7.70 -1.17 3.61
N ASP A 6 -8.99 -1.13 3.30
CA ASP A 6 -9.88 -2.27 3.42
C ASP A 6 -9.49 -3.37 2.42
N ASP A 7 -9.16 -2.98 1.18
CA ASP A 7 -8.65 -3.90 0.15
C ASP A 7 -7.34 -4.58 0.59
N LEU A 8 -6.41 -3.83 1.20
CA LEU A 8 -5.17 -4.39 1.77
C LEU A 8 -5.45 -5.37 2.91
N THR A 9 -6.40 -5.02 3.79
CA THR A 9 -6.77 -5.87 4.92
C THR A 9 -7.40 -7.17 4.44
N SER A 10 -8.34 -7.11 3.49
CA SER A 10 -8.95 -8.29 2.88
C SER A 10 -7.90 -9.17 2.18
N ALA A 11 -7.02 -8.57 1.39
CA ALA A 11 -5.97 -9.32 0.68
C ALA A 11 -5.00 -10.01 1.64
N TYR A 12 -4.70 -9.38 2.79
CA TYR A 12 -3.90 -9.99 3.85
C TYR A 12 -4.62 -11.18 4.51
N ASP A 13 -5.89 -11.03 4.87
CA ASP A 13 -6.68 -12.10 5.48
C ASP A 13 -6.80 -13.31 4.54
N GLU A 14 -7.05 -13.09 3.25
CA GLU A 14 -7.09 -14.14 2.22
C GLU A 14 -5.72 -14.83 2.02
N LEU A 15 -4.61 -14.09 2.15
CA LEU A 15 -3.26 -14.67 2.13
C LEU A 15 -3.01 -15.59 3.32
N ILE A 16 -3.51 -15.21 4.51
CA ILE A 16 -3.43 -16.05 5.71
C ILE A 16 -4.31 -17.29 5.55
N GLU A 17 -5.52 -17.14 5.02
CA GLU A 17 -6.43 -18.27 4.75
C GLU A 17 -5.80 -19.30 3.82
N THR A 18 -5.27 -18.87 2.67
CA THR A 18 -4.58 -19.77 1.72
C THR A 18 -3.33 -20.42 2.32
N THR A 19 -2.67 -19.75 3.28
CA THR A 19 -1.56 -20.36 4.04
C THR A 19 -2.05 -21.46 4.99
N MET A 20 -3.20 -21.27 5.63
CA MET A 20 -3.84 -22.30 6.47
C MET A 20 -4.25 -23.51 5.63
N ASP A 21 -4.78 -23.30 4.42
CA ASP A 21 -5.14 -24.39 3.49
C ASP A 21 -3.93 -25.26 3.14
N ILE A 22 -2.75 -24.68 2.94
CA ILE A 22 -1.51 -25.44 2.71
C ILE A 22 -1.18 -26.32 3.93
N LEU A 23 -1.31 -25.77 5.14
CA LEU A 23 -1.01 -26.51 6.38
C LEU A 23 -2.02 -27.65 6.60
N GLU A 24 -3.29 -27.42 6.32
CA GLU A 24 -4.34 -28.43 6.39
C GLU A 24 -4.12 -29.52 5.33
N ALA A 25 -3.89 -29.14 4.08
CA ALA A 25 -3.56 -30.08 3.01
C ALA A 25 -2.32 -30.94 3.36
N ARG A 26 -1.31 -30.33 4.00
CA ARG A 26 -0.12 -31.04 4.49
C ARG A 26 -0.44 -32.01 5.63
N ALA A 27 -1.29 -31.60 6.57
CA ALA A 27 -1.72 -32.43 7.68
C ALA A 27 -2.52 -33.66 7.21
N VAL A 28 -3.48 -33.45 6.28
CA VAL A 28 -4.29 -34.51 5.68
C VAL A 28 -3.44 -35.49 4.86
N SER A 29 -2.40 -34.99 4.18
CA SER A 29 -1.50 -35.81 3.37
C SER A 29 -0.53 -36.69 4.18
N GLY A 30 -0.38 -36.45 5.49
CA GLY A 30 0.59 -37.18 6.31
C GLY A 30 2.06 -37.01 5.87
N GLY A 31 2.37 -35.95 5.11
CA GLY A 31 3.71 -35.67 4.58
C GLY A 31 4.08 -36.37 3.27
N GLN A 32 3.16 -37.13 2.64
CA GLN A 32 3.37 -37.63 1.28
C GLN A 32 3.13 -36.51 0.25
N LYS A 33 3.86 -36.55 -0.88
CA LYS A 33 3.65 -35.59 -1.97
C LYS A 33 2.31 -35.87 -2.63
N MET A 34 1.35 -34.99 -2.40
CA MET A 34 -0.06 -35.22 -2.75
C MET A 34 -0.54 -33.99 -3.52
N ALA A 35 -1.17 -34.23 -4.67
CA ALA A 35 -1.63 -33.19 -5.59
C ALA A 35 -2.42 -32.05 -4.92
N ASN A 36 -3.04 -32.32 -3.77
CA ASN A 36 -3.73 -31.33 -2.95
C ASN A 36 -2.78 -30.26 -2.36
N ILE A 37 -1.58 -30.63 -1.90
CA ILE A 37 -0.58 -29.65 -1.42
C ILE A 37 -0.07 -28.82 -2.59
N ASP A 38 0.20 -29.46 -3.74
CA ASP A 38 0.66 -28.75 -4.93
C ASP A 38 -0.43 -27.76 -5.43
N ALA A 39 -1.71 -28.13 -5.39
CA ALA A 39 -2.82 -27.24 -5.70
C ALA A 39 -2.93 -26.06 -4.71
N ALA A 40 -2.82 -26.32 -3.40
CA ALA A 40 -2.84 -25.27 -2.37
C ALA A 40 -1.66 -24.29 -2.52
N LEU A 41 -0.47 -24.77 -2.90
CA LEU A 41 0.70 -23.94 -3.16
C LEU A 41 0.56 -23.07 -4.41
N VAL A 42 -0.18 -23.52 -5.43
CA VAL A 42 -0.50 -22.70 -6.60
C VAL A 42 -1.49 -21.60 -6.20
N ALA A 43 -2.56 -21.95 -5.47
CA ALA A 43 -3.54 -20.96 -4.99
C ALA A 43 -2.88 -19.89 -4.10
N PHE A 44 -2.01 -20.29 -3.17
CA PHE A 44 -1.23 -19.34 -2.38
C PHE A 44 -0.34 -18.42 -3.23
N ARG A 45 0.24 -18.92 -4.31
CA ARG A 45 1.08 -18.09 -5.19
C ARG A 45 0.25 -17.03 -5.90
N GLU A 46 -0.91 -17.41 -6.43
CA GLU A 46 -1.85 -16.46 -7.06
C GLU A 46 -2.32 -15.40 -6.05
N GLN A 47 -2.62 -15.81 -4.82
CA GLN A 47 -3.01 -14.89 -3.75
C GLN A 47 -1.85 -13.97 -3.32
N TRP A 48 -0.62 -14.50 -3.26
CA TRP A 48 0.57 -13.71 -2.98
C TRP A 48 0.82 -12.65 -4.04
N GLU A 49 0.69 -13.00 -5.33
CA GLU A 49 0.80 -12.04 -6.43
C GLU A 49 -0.27 -10.95 -6.34
N THR A 50 -1.51 -11.33 -6.02
CA THR A 50 -2.60 -10.38 -5.78
C THR A 50 -2.30 -9.43 -4.62
N PHE A 51 -1.82 -9.96 -3.49
CA PHE A 51 -1.43 -9.17 -2.33
C PHE A 51 -0.30 -8.17 -2.65
N GLN A 52 0.67 -8.56 -3.48
CA GLN A 52 1.74 -7.65 -3.91
C GLN A 52 1.19 -6.46 -4.72
N VAL A 53 0.25 -6.70 -5.63
CA VAL A 53 -0.39 -5.62 -6.41
C VAL A 53 -1.12 -4.63 -5.49
N VAL A 54 -1.78 -5.11 -4.43
CA VAL A 54 -2.46 -4.23 -3.46
C VAL A 54 -1.45 -3.46 -2.61
N CYS A 55 -0.31 -4.06 -2.26
CA CYS A 55 0.79 -3.36 -1.60
C CYS A 55 1.34 -2.21 -2.46
N ASP A 56 1.56 -2.47 -3.76
CA ASP A 56 2.04 -1.44 -4.70
C ASP A 56 1.03 -0.29 -4.81
N LEU A 57 -0.27 -0.60 -4.90
CA LEU A 57 -1.33 0.40 -4.92
C LEU A 57 -1.35 1.28 -3.65
N MET A 58 -1.09 0.67 -2.49
CA MET A 58 -0.99 1.39 -1.22
C MET A 58 0.25 2.27 -1.14
N GLU A 59 1.39 1.81 -1.67
CA GLU A 59 2.60 2.63 -1.79
C GLU A 59 2.35 3.86 -2.67
N ASP A 60 1.71 3.68 -3.83
CA ASP A 60 1.30 4.77 -4.70
C ASP A 60 0.35 5.77 -4.00
N MET A 61 -0.58 5.27 -3.18
CA MET A 61 -1.47 6.14 -2.42
C MET A 61 -0.72 7.00 -1.39
N VAL A 62 0.27 6.41 -0.70
CA VAL A 62 1.14 7.15 0.23
C VAL A 62 2.00 8.16 -0.50
N GLU A 63 2.53 7.79 -1.67
CA GLU A 63 3.31 8.71 -2.51
C GLU A 63 2.46 9.89 -3.01
N GLN A 64 1.23 9.60 -3.43
CA GLN A 64 0.28 10.63 -3.84
C GLN A 64 -0.07 11.58 -2.68
N ALA A 65 -0.29 11.04 -1.48
CA ALA A 65 -0.52 11.85 -0.29
C ALA A 65 0.70 12.73 0.03
N ARG A 66 1.91 12.19 -0.08
CA ARG A 66 3.16 12.94 0.11
C ARG A 66 3.32 14.06 -0.92
N CYS A 67 3.04 13.78 -2.20
CA CYS A 67 3.06 14.79 -3.26
C CYS A 67 2.02 15.88 -3.03
N HIS A 68 0.82 15.52 -2.58
CA HIS A 68 -0.24 16.47 -2.28
C HIS A 68 0.16 17.42 -1.15
N ILE A 69 0.63 16.88 -0.01
CA ILE A 69 1.12 17.67 1.12
C ILE A 69 2.31 18.56 0.70
N GLY A 70 3.25 18.01 -0.07
CA GLY A 70 4.39 18.76 -0.59
C GLY A 70 4.01 19.92 -1.52
N LEU A 71 2.96 19.75 -2.31
CA LEU A 71 2.43 20.79 -3.19
C LEU A 71 1.67 21.87 -2.41
N GLU A 72 0.86 21.50 -1.43
CA GLU A 72 0.19 22.44 -0.52
C GLU A 72 1.22 23.31 0.24
N LEU A 73 2.29 22.71 0.76
CA LEU A 73 3.39 23.44 1.39
C LEU A 73 4.10 24.41 0.41
N LEU A 74 4.30 24.00 -0.84
CA LEU A 74 4.91 24.88 -1.86
C LEU A 74 4.00 26.06 -2.22
N VAL A 75 2.68 25.82 -2.29
CA VAL A 75 1.67 26.85 -2.55
C VAL A 75 1.61 27.86 -1.40
N ASP A 76 1.69 27.41 -0.15
CA ASP A 76 1.72 28.30 1.01
C ASP A 76 2.98 29.17 1.04
N VAL A 77 4.17 28.61 0.75
CA VAL A 77 5.42 29.38 0.65
C VAL A 77 5.37 30.41 -0.49
N ALA A 78 4.82 30.02 -1.65
CA ALA A 78 4.67 30.94 -2.78
C ALA A 78 3.68 32.07 -2.49
N THR A 79 2.66 31.80 -1.66
CA THR A 79 1.65 32.79 -1.27
C THR A 79 2.19 33.71 -0.18
N ASP A 80 2.95 33.21 0.80
CA ASP A 80 3.70 34.02 1.77
C ASP A 80 4.69 34.95 1.07
N ALA A 81 5.45 34.42 0.09
CA ALA A 81 6.39 35.21 -0.71
C ALA A 81 5.69 36.28 -1.58
N ARG A 82 4.47 36.03 -2.05
CA ARG A 82 3.68 37.01 -2.84
C ARG A 82 3.04 38.08 -1.96
N GLN A 83 2.62 37.73 -0.75
CA GLN A 83 2.08 38.67 0.22
C GLN A 83 3.20 39.55 0.82
N ARG A 84 4.41 39.02 0.97
CA ARG A 84 5.67 39.79 1.15
C ARG A 84 6.17 40.44 -0.14
N GLY A 85 5.29 41.12 -0.88
CA GLY A 85 5.72 42.03 -1.94
C GLY A 85 6.80 43.02 -1.45
N PRO A 86 7.51 43.73 -2.35
CA PRO A 86 8.76 44.49 -2.06
C PRO A 86 8.60 45.72 -1.15
N LEU A 87 7.60 45.73 -0.28
CA LEU A 87 7.27 46.81 0.65
C LEU A 87 8.15 46.82 1.91
N ASP A 88 9.03 45.83 2.10
CA ASP A 88 9.98 45.78 3.22
C ASP A 88 11.35 46.42 2.92
N GLN A 89 11.50 47.14 1.78
CA GLN A 89 12.73 47.89 1.45
C GLN A 89 12.60 49.41 1.58
N ARG A 90 11.52 49.93 2.19
CA ARG A 90 11.29 51.38 2.31
C ARG A 90 11.33 51.98 3.72
N LEU A 91 11.75 51.22 4.73
CA LEU A 91 12.06 51.78 6.04
C LEU A 91 13.39 51.26 6.57
N LEU A 92 14.48 51.91 6.18
CA LEU A 92 15.63 52.11 7.07
C LEU A 92 16.22 53.50 6.80
N PRO A 93 16.40 54.37 7.81
CA PRO A 93 17.21 55.58 7.68
C PRO A 93 18.71 55.26 7.53
#